data_AF-E8UC24-F1
#
_entry.id   AF-E8UC24-F1
#
_cell.length_a   1.000
_cell.length_b   1.000
_cell.length_c   1.000
_cell.angle_alpha   90.00
_cell.angle_beta   90.00
_cell.angle_gamma   90.00
#
_symmetry.space_group_name_H-M   'P 1'
#
loop_
_entity.id
_entity.type
_entity.pdbx_description
1 polymer ?
#
loop_
_entity_poly.entity_id
_entity_poly.type
_entity_poly.pdbx_seq_one_letter_code
_entity_poly.pdbx_strand_id
1 'polypeptide(L)'
;MFRPGPPPSRVPNLSLGGLNGASSRAERRMGWAAAGLLAVAGVLRALPWAPGGALAAGLSALALLLLAVHTDAYGYARTRPVAWRGVAAHALTGVPVALAFALRSAPLDTSGVHAALLGTLGVLLGAFLVAFATAKLKLFLGGARLTVRLLLGALPGAALGAVMPALTPWPFVALLLAPLGAALARRLKRRAGVDPLDWDTDFNPLLVR
;
A
#
# COMPACT_ATOMS: atom_id res chain seq x y z
N MET A 1 -3.59 -35.85 0.24
CA MET A 1 -2.11 -35.85 0.27
C MET A 1 -1.62 -34.88 -0.82
N PHE A 2 -1.19 -33.67 -0.45
CA PHE A 2 -0.69 -32.69 -1.42
C PHE A 2 0.79 -33.02 -1.68
N ARG A 3 1.12 -33.62 -2.83
CA ARG A 3 2.53 -33.78 -3.23
C ARG A 3 3.02 -32.40 -3.68
N PRO A 4 3.97 -31.76 -2.98
CA PRO A 4 4.59 -30.56 -3.51
C PRO A 4 5.26 -30.93 -4.84
N GLY A 5 4.88 -30.24 -5.91
CA GLY A 5 5.58 -30.37 -7.19
C GLY A 5 7.05 -30.00 -7.04
N PRO A 6 7.92 -30.40 -7.99
CA PRO A 6 9.31 -30.01 -7.98
C PRO A 6 9.41 -28.48 -7.85
N PRO A 7 10.36 -27.95 -7.05
CA PRO A 7 10.51 -26.51 -6.87
C PRO A 7 10.66 -25.88 -8.26
N PRO A 8 9.89 -24.83 -8.58
CA PRO A 8 10.01 -24.17 -9.87
C PRO A 8 11.48 -23.77 -10.06
N SER A 9 12.04 -24.11 -11.22
CA SER A 9 13.41 -23.76 -11.55
C SER A 9 13.61 -22.27 -11.25
N ARG A 10 14.68 -21.94 -10.51
CA ARG A 10 15.07 -20.55 -10.21
C ARG A 10 15.09 -19.82 -11.55
N VAL A 11 14.07 -18.99 -11.80
CA VAL A 11 14.07 -18.14 -12.98
C VAL A 11 15.30 -17.26 -12.80
N PRO A 12 16.31 -17.35 -13.69
CA PRO A 12 17.54 -16.60 -13.53
C PRO A 12 17.16 -15.15 -13.30
N ASN A 13 17.72 -14.56 -12.25
CA ASN A 13 17.46 -13.22 -11.77
C ASN A 13 17.50 -12.28 -12.98
N LEU A 14 16.32 -12.01 -13.57
CA LEU A 14 16.21 -11.29 -14.83
C LEU A 14 16.74 -9.90 -14.51
N SER A 15 17.98 -9.65 -14.92
CA SER A 15 18.66 -8.40 -14.63
C SER A 15 17.72 -7.26 -15.00
N LEU A 16 17.55 -6.33 -14.05
CA LEU A 16 16.58 -5.23 -14.12
C LEU A 16 16.67 -4.40 -15.42
N GLY A 17 17.78 -4.49 -16.15
CA GLY A 17 18.02 -3.79 -17.42
C GLY A 17 17.21 -4.28 -18.62
N GLY A 18 16.61 -5.47 -18.59
CA GLY A 18 15.94 -6.06 -19.76
C GLY A 18 14.43 -5.86 -19.86
N LEU A 19 13.77 -5.29 -18.85
CA LEU A 19 12.32 -5.13 -18.90
C LEU A 19 11.92 -3.99 -19.84
N ASN A 20 11.36 -4.37 -20.99
CA ASN A 20 10.72 -3.51 -21.98
C ASN A 20 10.13 -2.23 -21.38
N GLY A 21 10.49 -1.06 -21.91
CA GLY A 21 10.08 0.25 -21.38
C GLY A 21 8.57 0.43 -21.13
N ALA A 22 7.71 -0.38 -21.77
CA ALA A 22 6.27 -0.42 -21.52
C ALA A 22 5.87 -0.90 -20.10
N SER A 23 6.49 -1.96 -19.56
CA SER A 23 6.15 -2.47 -18.21
C SER A 23 6.59 -1.47 -17.14
N SER A 24 7.76 -0.86 -17.34
CA SER A 24 8.29 0.19 -16.46
C SER A 24 7.37 1.43 -16.38
N ARG A 25 6.69 1.80 -17.48
CA ARG A 25 5.75 2.93 -17.49
C ARG A 25 4.48 2.64 -16.69
N ALA A 26 3.88 1.47 -16.86
CA ALA A 26 2.69 1.08 -16.11
C ALA A 26 2.96 0.97 -14.61
N GLU A 27 4.11 0.35 -14.25
CA GLU A 27 4.60 0.24 -12.88
C GLU A 27 4.75 1.63 -12.23
N ARG A 28 5.49 2.54 -12.89
CA ARG A 28 5.68 3.91 -12.40
C ARG A 28 4.36 4.65 -12.25
N ARG A 29 3.47 4.60 -13.25
CA ARG A 29 2.16 5.29 -13.21
C ARG A 29 1.32 4.83 -12.02
N MET A 30 1.25 3.52 -11.77
CA MET A 30 0.47 3.01 -10.65
C MET A 30 1.09 3.37 -9.30
N GLY A 31 2.42 3.33 -9.20
CA GLY A 31 3.10 3.78 -7.99
C GLY A 31 2.90 5.26 -7.69
N TRP A 32 2.95 6.12 -8.72
CA TRP A 32 2.62 7.54 -8.59
C TRP A 32 1.16 7.78 -8.25
N ALA A 33 0.23 6.99 -8.79
CA ALA A 33 -1.19 7.09 -8.43
C ALA A 33 -1.42 6.77 -6.94
N ALA A 34 -0.82 5.68 -6.43
CA ALA A 34 -0.92 5.32 -5.01
C ALA A 34 -0.31 6.41 -4.10
N ALA A 35 0.88 6.91 -4.46
CA ALA A 35 1.53 7.98 -3.71
C ALA A 35 0.74 9.30 -3.74
N GLY A 36 0.18 9.67 -4.90
CA GLY A 36 -0.66 10.85 -5.05
C GLY A 36 -1.95 10.76 -4.22
N LEU A 37 -2.60 9.61 -4.20
CA LEU A 37 -3.79 9.39 -3.35
C LEU A 37 -3.47 9.55 -1.86
N LEU A 38 -2.31 9.05 -1.39
CA LEU A 38 -1.86 9.25 -0.02
C LEU A 38 -1.55 10.72 0.26
N ALA A 39 -0.93 11.44 -0.68
CA ALA A 39 -0.65 12.87 -0.53
C ALA A 39 -1.94 13.68 -0.35
N VAL A 40 -2.93 13.44 -1.21
CA VAL A 40 -4.25 14.09 -1.14
C VAL A 40 -4.98 13.71 0.15
N ALA A 41 -4.93 12.45 0.55
CA ALA A 41 -5.49 12.01 1.83
C ALA A 41 -4.85 12.76 3.02
N GLY A 42 -3.53 12.99 2.98
CA GLY A 42 -2.81 13.77 4.00
C GLY A 42 -3.33 15.19 4.12
N VAL A 43 -3.52 15.88 2.99
CA VAL A 43 -4.11 17.22 2.96
C VAL A 43 -5.53 17.20 3.52
N LEU A 44 -6.39 16.29 3.06
CA LEU A 44 -7.79 16.23 3.46
C LEU A 44 -7.97 15.92 4.95
N ARG A 45 -7.13 15.08 5.55
CA ARG A 45 -7.17 14.80 7.00
C ARG A 45 -6.88 16.02 7.85
N ALA A 46 -6.04 16.90 7.35
CA ALA A 46 -5.61 18.05 8.09
C ALA A 46 -6.63 19.21 7.98
N LEU A 47 -7.68 19.07 7.18
CA LEU A 47 -8.74 20.07 7.10
C LEU A 47 -9.80 19.85 8.20
N PRO A 48 -10.34 20.93 8.80
CA PRO A 48 -11.20 20.85 9.99
C PRO A 48 -12.66 20.48 9.70
N TRP A 49 -13.04 20.26 8.43
CA TRP A 49 -14.43 19.97 8.05
C TRP A 49 -14.72 18.47 8.08
N ALA A 50 -15.85 18.10 8.68
CA ALA A 50 -16.25 16.72 8.96
C ALA A 50 -16.17 15.73 7.77
N PRO A 51 -16.55 16.10 6.52
CA PRO A 51 -16.41 15.16 5.40
C PRO A 51 -14.95 14.92 4.96
N GLY A 52 -14.00 15.78 5.35
CA GLY A 52 -12.58 15.64 5.02
C GLY A 52 -11.97 14.35 5.59
N GLY A 53 -12.36 13.98 6.80
CA GLY A 53 -11.91 12.74 7.44
C GLY A 53 -12.37 11.47 6.71
N ALA A 54 -13.65 11.40 6.34
CA ALA A 54 -14.21 10.26 5.62
C ALA A 54 -13.63 10.10 4.20
N LEU A 55 -13.52 11.21 3.47
CA LEU A 55 -12.88 11.21 2.15
C LEU A 55 -11.42 10.81 2.23
N ALA A 56 -10.66 11.34 3.19
CA ALA A 56 -9.27 10.97 3.38
C ALA A 56 -9.09 9.50 3.76
N ALA A 57 -9.99 8.95 4.57
CA ALA A 57 -10.02 7.52 4.88
C ALA A 57 -10.28 6.68 3.63
N GLY A 58 -11.25 7.08 2.79
CA GLY A 58 -11.54 6.44 1.51
C GLY A 58 -10.37 6.48 0.52
N LEU A 59 -9.69 7.63 0.39
CA LEU A 59 -8.50 7.76 -0.47
C LEU A 59 -7.32 6.94 0.05
N SER A 60 -7.11 6.91 1.37
CA SER A 60 -6.07 6.09 1.99
C SER A 60 -6.32 4.61 1.74
N ALA A 61 -7.57 4.17 1.93
CA ALA A 61 -8.01 2.83 1.59
C ALA A 61 -7.71 2.52 0.11
N LEU A 62 -8.16 3.36 -0.83
CA LEU A 62 -7.88 3.15 -2.25
C LEU A 62 -6.37 3.04 -2.56
N ALA A 63 -5.54 3.86 -1.92
CA ALA A 63 -4.09 3.80 -2.09
C ALA A 63 -3.50 2.47 -1.58
N LEU A 64 -3.94 1.99 -0.41
CA LEU A 64 -3.51 0.70 0.14
C LEU A 64 -3.93 -0.46 -0.76
N LEU A 65 -5.11 -0.39 -1.40
CA LEU A 65 -5.56 -1.40 -2.36
C LEU A 65 -4.66 -1.41 -3.60
N LEU A 66 -4.36 -0.24 -4.15
CA LEU A 66 -3.43 -0.14 -5.27
C LEU A 66 -2.04 -0.67 -4.91
N LEU A 67 -1.58 -0.46 -3.68
CA LEU A 67 -0.32 -1.00 -3.19
C LEU A 67 -0.34 -2.53 -3.08
N ALA A 68 -1.45 -3.12 -2.60
CA ALA A 68 -1.63 -4.57 -2.58
C ALA A 68 -1.64 -5.15 -4.01
N VAL A 69 -2.36 -4.50 -4.93
CA VAL A 69 -2.36 -4.86 -6.37
C VAL A 69 -0.97 -4.74 -6.98
N HIS A 70 -0.22 -3.68 -6.63
CA HIS A 70 1.16 -3.48 -7.08
C HIS A 70 2.05 -4.62 -6.58
N THR A 71 1.94 -4.95 -5.29
CA THR A 71 2.71 -6.04 -4.67
C THR A 71 2.41 -7.37 -5.32
N ASP A 72 1.15 -7.67 -5.57
CA ASP A 72 0.78 -8.92 -6.22
C ASP A 72 1.29 -9.01 -7.65
N ALA A 73 1.25 -7.91 -8.41
CA ALA A 73 1.67 -7.87 -9.81
C ALA A 73 3.20 -7.85 -10.00
N TYR A 74 3.92 -7.11 -9.16
CA TYR A 74 5.34 -6.78 -9.35
C TYR A 74 6.27 -7.29 -8.26
N GLY A 75 5.73 -7.83 -7.17
CA GLY A 75 6.50 -8.33 -6.02
C GLY A 75 6.82 -7.23 -4.99
N TYR A 76 7.21 -7.67 -3.80
CA TYR A 76 7.48 -6.79 -2.66
C TYR A 76 8.68 -5.87 -2.88
N ALA A 77 9.75 -6.38 -3.50
CA ALA A 77 10.98 -5.62 -3.73
C ALA A 77 10.71 -4.34 -4.53
N ARG A 78 9.90 -4.42 -5.59
CA ARG A 78 9.52 -3.26 -6.43
C ARG A 78 8.49 -2.36 -5.76
N THR A 79 7.64 -2.94 -4.94
CA THR A 79 6.59 -2.18 -4.25
C THR A 79 7.13 -1.35 -3.10
N ARG A 80 8.25 -1.74 -2.48
CA ARG A 80 8.83 -1.01 -1.35
C ARG A 80 9.21 0.43 -1.69
N PRO A 81 9.95 0.76 -2.77
CA PRO A 81 10.20 2.15 -3.15
C PRO A 81 8.92 2.95 -3.45
N VAL A 82 7.84 2.30 -3.88
CA VAL A 82 6.53 2.93 -4.10
C VAL A 82 5.88 3.26 -2.75
N ALA A 83 5.91 2.33 -1.80
CA ALA A 83 5.43 2.55 -0.43
C ALA A 83 6.15 3.73 0.22
N TRP A 84 7.50 3.78 0.15
CA TRP A 84 8.28 4.91 0.68
C TRP A 84 7.93 6.24 0.04
N ARG A 85 7.74 6.30 -1.28
CA ARG A 85 7.29 7.52 -1.96
C ARG A 85 5.91 7.98 -1.48
N GLY A 86 4.98 7.04 -1.30
CA GLY A 86 3.66 7.35 -0.76
C GLY A 86 3.71 7.87 0.67
N VAL A 87 4.54 7.27 1.52
CA VAL A 87 4.80 7.72 2.89
C VAL A 87 5.42 9.12 2.91
N ALA A 88 6.45 9.35 2.11
CA ALA A 88 7.11 10.65 2.00
C ALA A 88 6.12 11.72 1.54
N ALA A 89 5.30 11.43 0.52
CA ALA A 89 4.29 12.35 0.02
C ALA A 89 3.21 12.65 1.09
N HIS A 90 2.77 11.64 1.85
CA HIS A 90 1.82 11.83 2.95
C HIS A 90 2.40 12.68 4.09
N ALA A 91 3.67 12.43 4.46
CA ALA A 91 4.34 13.21 5.50
C ALA A 91 4.56 14.67 5.07
N LEU A 92 5.00 14.88 3.82
CA LEU A 92 5.22 16.21 3.24
C LEU A 92 3.94 17.06 3.20
N THR A 93 2.77 16.45 3.02
CA THR A 93 1.50 17.18 3.04
C THR A 93 0.87 17.26 4.43
N GLY A 94 0.95 16.19 5.24
CA GLY A 94 0.31 16.12 6.55
C GLY A 94 1.04 16.91 7.65
N VAL A 95 2.37 16.82 7.72
CA VAL A 95 3.15 17.43 8.81
C VAL A 95 3.07 18.96 8.81
N PRO A 96 3.24 19.68 7.67
CA PRO A 96 3.15 21.13 7.68
C PRO A 96 1.77 21.64 8.10
N VAL A 97 0.71 20.96 7.69
CA VAL A 97 -0.65 21.37 8.07
C VAL A 97 -0.90 21.09 9.55
N ALA A 98 -0.48 19.94 10.08
CA ALA A 98 -0.55 19.66 11.51
C ALA A 98 0.20 20.72 12.34
N LEU A 99 1.39 21.13 11.87
CA LEU A 99 2.17 22.19 12.52
C LEU A 99 1.44 23.54 12.47
N ALA A 100 0.83 23.90 11.34
CA ALA A 100 0.05 25.13 11.22
C ALA A 100 -1.13 25.18 12.21
N PHE A 101 -1.80 24.05 12.46
CA PHE A 101 -2.84 23.96 13.49
C PHE A 101 -2.30 24.08 14.90
N ALA A 102 -1.17 23.44 15.19
CA ALA A 102 -0.48 23.54 16.47
C ALA A 102 -0.14 25.00 16.81
N LEU A 103 0.33 25.76 15.82
CA LEU A 103 0.73 27.16 16.00
C LEU A 103 -0.48 28.11 16.16
N ARG A 104 -1.68 27.73 15.71
CA ARG A 104 -2.88 28.58 15.76
C ARG A 104 -3.68 28.42 17.04
N SER A 105 -3.54 27.31 17.77
CA SER A 105 -4.40 26.98 18.92
C SER A 105 -3.79 27.51 20.23
N ALA A 106 -4.45 28.50 20.85
CA ALA A 106 -4.19 28.94 22.22
C ALA A 106 -5.46 28.75 23.09
N PRO A 107 -5.35 28.14 24.28
CA PRO A 107 -4.19 27.40 24.80
C PRO A 107 -3.90 26.14 23.95
N LEU A 108 -2.62 25.70 23.93
CA LEU A 108 -2.10 24.61 23.11
C LEU A 108 -2.82 23.27 23.39
N ASP A 109 -3.93 23.03 22.71
CA ASP A 109 -4.52 21.70 22.64
C ASP A 109 -3.68 20.83 21.69
N THR A 110 -2.70 20.14 22.27
CA THR A 110 -1.81 19.26 21.52
C THR A 110 -2.50 17.98 21.05
N SER A 111 -3.74 17.69 21.46
CA SER A 111 -4.46 16.45 21.09
C SER A 111 -4.60 16.31 19.57
N GLY A 112 -4.85 17.42 18.86
CA GLY A 112 -4.94 17.44 17.40
C GLY A 112 -3.61 17.10 16.70
N VAL A 113 -2.49 17.56 17.26
CA VAL A 113 -1.13 17.28 16.73
C VAL A 113 -0.79 15.80 16.92
N HIS A 114 -1.05 15.25 18.11
CA HIS A 114 -0.83 13.84 18.38
C HIS A 114 -1.68 12.96 17.46
N ALA A 115 -2.95 13.29 17.27
CA ALA A 115 -3.84 12.56 16.36
C ALA A 115 -3.33 12.59 14.91
N ALA A 116 -2.83 13.73 14.43
CA ALA A 116 -2.27 13.86 13.09
C ALA A 116 -0.97 13.04 12.90
N LEU A 117 -0.06 13.08 13.87
CA LEU A 117 1.18 12.30 13.85
C LEU A 117 0.89 10.80 13.90
N LEU A 118 0.01 10.37 14.81
CA LEU A 118 -0.42 8.98 14.92
C LEU A 118 -1.13 8.50 13.64
N GLY A 119 -1.95 9.35 13.01
CA GLY A 119 -2.57 9.06 11.73
C GLY A 119 -1.55 8.86 10.59
N THR A 120 -0.50 9.68 10.57
CA THR A 120 0.60 9.57 9.60
C THR A 120 1.40 8.29 9.82
N LEU A 121 1.73 7.96 11.08
CA LEU A 121 2.40 6.71 11.45
C LEU A 121 1.53 5.49 11.09
N GLY A 122 0.22 5.57 11.32
CA GLY A 122 -0.74 4.53 10.96
C GLY A 122 -0.77 4.25 9.46
N VAL A 123 -0.73 5.29 8.62
CA VAL A 123 -0.59 5.13 7.16
C VAL A 123 0.75 4.51 6.79
N LEU A 124 1.84 4.96 7.42
CA LEU A 124 3.19 4.45 7.17
C LEU A 124 3.26 2.95 7.44
N LEU A 125 2.90 2.54 8.65
CA LEU A 125 2.90 1.14 9.04
C LEU A 125 1.88 0.33 8.21
N GLY A 126 0.70 0.89 7.96
CA GLY A 126 -0.33 0.26 7.15
C GLY A 126 0.12 -0.06 5.72
N ALA A 127 0.81 0.86 5.05
CA ALA A 127 1.32 0.65 3.70
C ALA A 127 2.33 -0.52 3.65
N PHE A 128 3.28 -0.56 4.58
CA PHE A 128 4.26 -1.65 4.63
C PHE A 128 3.64 -2.99 5.02
N LEU A 129 2.74 -3.00 6.00
CA LEU A 129 2.07 -4.23 6.44
C LEU A 129 1.18 -4.82 5.34
N VAL A 130 0.45 -3.98 4.60
CA VAL A 130 -0.38 -4.45 3.47
C VAL A 130 0.48 -5.07 2.38
N ALA A 131 1.58 -4.41 1.99
CA ALA A 131 2.51 -4.96 0.99
C ALA A 131 3.15 -6.27 1.50
N PHE A 132 3.66 -6.27 2.73
CA PHE A 132 4.29 -7.44 3.34
C PHE A 132 3.34 -8.63 3.41
N ALA A 133 2.14 -8.44 3.96
CA ALA A 133 1.14 -9.49 4.10
C ALA A 133 0.69 -10.02 2.74
N THR A 134 0.46 -9.13 1.77
CA THR A 134 0.10 -9.55 0.40
C THR A 134 1.17 -10.45 -0.21
N ALA A 135 2.45 -10.08 -0.07
CA ALA A 135 3.56 -10.87 -0.57
C ALA A 135 3.70 -12.22 0.15
N LYS A 136 3.61 -12.25 1.49
CA LYS A 136 3.66 -13.50 2.27
C LYS A 136 2.50 -14.43 1.96
N LEU A 137 1.28 -13.90 1.80
CA LEU A 137 0.12 -14.68 1.37
C LEU A 137 0.29 -15.23 -0.05
N LYS A 138 1.00 -14.51 -0.93
CA LYS A 138 1.33 -14.99 -2.28
C LYS A 138 2.28 -16.19 -2.23
N LEU A 139 3.30 -16.15 -1.38
CA LEU A 139 4.19 -17.29 -1.14
C LEU A 139 3.42 -18.48 -0.55
N PHE A 140 2.63 -18.22 0.50
CA PHE A 140 1.87 -19.25 1.20
C PHE A 140 0.84 -19.95 0.30
N LEU A 141 0.15 -19.18 -0.56
CA LEU A 141 -0.86 -19.71 -1.47
C LEU A 141 -0.30 -20.14 -2.83
N GLY A 142 1.03 -20.17 -3.01
CA GLY A 142 1.68 -20.55 -4.26
C GLY A 142 1.20 -19.74 -5.48
N GLY A 143 0.90 -18.45 -5.29
CA GLY A 143 0.36 -17.60 -6.36
C GLY A 143 -1.14 -17.77 -6.64
N ALA A 144 -1.86 -18.70 -6.00
CA ALA A 144 -3.29 -18.92 -6.18
C ALA A 144 -4.21 -18.00 -5.35
N ARG A 145 -5.49 -17.85 -5.77
CA ARG A 145 -6.56 -17.15 -5.02
C ARG A 145 -6.27 -15.67 -4.71
N LEU A 146 -6.02 -14.89 -5.75
CA LEU A 146 -5.75 -13.44 -5.67
C LEU A 146 -6.75 -12.65 -4.79
N THR A 147 -8.05 -12.88 -4.94
CA THR A 147 -9.07 -12.17 -4.14
C THR A 147 -8.88 -12.41 -2.65
N VAL A 148 -8.60 -13.66 -2.24
CA VAL A 148 -8.34 -14.00 -0.83
C VAL A 148 -7.11 -13.25 -0.33
N ARG A 149 -6.05 -13.14 -1.14
CA ARG A 149 -4.86 -12.38 -0.78
C ARG A 149 -5.13 -10.89 -0.58
N LEU A 150 -5.91 -10.29 -1.46
CA LEU A 150 -6.26 -8.86 -1.35
C LEU A 150 -7.09 -8.61 -0.09
N LEU A 151 -8.02 -9.52 0.25
CA LEU A 151 -8.84 -9.40 1.46
C LEU A 151 -8.03 -9.64 2.74
N LEU A 152 -7.25 -10.73 2.80
CA LEU A 152 -6.46 -11.06 3.98
C LEU A 152 -5.26 -10.13 4.16
N GLY A 153 -4.63 -9.70 3.07
CA GLY A 153 -3.54 -8.72 3.07
C GLY A 153 -3.99 -7.34 3.52
N ALA A 154 -5.30 -7.05 3.47
CA ALA A 154 -5.88 -5.83 4.00
C ALA A 154 -6.03 -5.86 5.54
N LEU A 155 -6.13 -7.03 6.18
CA LEU A 155 -6.38 -7.14 7.62
C LEU A 155 -5.35 -6.43 8.52
N PRO A 156 -4.04 -6.50 8.25
CA PRO A 156 -3.05 -5.77 9.06
C PRO A 156 -3.25 -4.25 9.05
N GLY A 157 -3.66 -3.69 7.90
CA GLY A 157 -4.03 -2.28 7.81
C GLY A 157 -5.29 -1.96 8.61
N ALA A 158 -6.27 -2.88 8.63
CA ALA A 158 -7.49 -2.75 9.42
C ALA A 158 -7.23 -2.85 10.93
N ALA A 159 -6.30 -3.72 11.35
CA ALA A 159 -5.90 -3.86 12.75
C ALA A 159 -5.24 -2.58 13.27
N LEU A 160 -4.39 -1.93 12.47
CA LEU A 160 -3.89 -0.59 12.77
C LEU A 160 -5.01 0.46 12.75
N GLY A 161 -6.03 0.26 11.91
CA GLY A 161 -7.21 1.12 11.85
C GLY A 161 -8.15 1.04 13.05
N ALA A 162 -8.19 -0.10 13.75
CA ALA A 162 -8.90 -0.20 15.02
C ALA A 162 -8.26 0.69 16.10
N VAL A 163 -6.95 0.95 15.97
CA VAL A 163 -6.23 1.93 16.79
C VAL A 163 -6.37 3.33 16.19
N MET A 164 -6.46 3.45 14.86
CA MET A 164 -6.49 4.71 14.11
C MET A 164 -7.80 4.87 13.29
N PRO A 165 -8.79 5.66 13.76
CA PRO A 165 -10.11 5.81 13.14
C PRO A 165 -10.10 6.18 11.65
N ALA A 166 -8.97 6.69 11.16
CA ALA A 166 -8.74 7.08 9.78
C ALA A 166 -8.65 5.90 8.78
N LEU A 167 -8.65 4.65 9.25
CA LEU A 167 -8.62 3.43 8.42
C LEU A 167 -9.86 2.54 8.60
N THR A 168 -10.85 2.94 9.39
CA THR A 168 -12.08 2.16 9.68
C THR A 168 -12.86 1.70 8.44
N PRO A 169 -12.98 2.45 7.31
CA PRO A 169 -13.70 1.95 6.13
C PRO A 169 -12.91 0.91 5.32
N TRP A 170 -11.64 0.66 5.64
CA TRP A 170 -10.74 -0.15 4.83
C TRP A 170 -11.22 -1.58 4.54
N PRO A 171 -11.74 -2.37 5.51
CA PRO A 171 -12.25 -3.71 5.23
C PRO A 171 -13.39 -3.70 4.20
N PHE A 172 -14.26 -2.69 4.26
CA PHE A 172 -15.37 -2.54 3.31
C PHE A 172 -14.86 -2.18 1.92
N VAL A 173 -13.91 -1.24 1.82
CA VAL A 173 -13.29 -0.88 0.55
C VAL A 173 -12.56 -2.09 -0.06
N ALA A 174 -11.81 -2.84 0.76
CA ALA A 174 -11.15 -4.06 0.31
C ALA A 174 -12.18 -5.10 -0.17
N LEU A 175 -13.26 -5.33 0.56
CA LEU A 175 -14.32 -6.25 0.17
C LEU A 175 -14.99 -5.87 -1.15
N LEU A 176 -15.39 -4.60 -1.28
CA LEU A 176 -16.09 -4.07 -2.45
C LEU A 176 -15.19 -4.05 -3.70
N LEU A 177 -13.93 -3.65 -3.53
CA LEU A 177 -13.01 -3.44 -4.65
C LEU A 177 -12.06 -4.61 -4.90
N ALA A 178 -12.04 -5.66 -4.06
CA ALA A 178 -11.18 -6.82 -4.29
C ALA A 178 -11.39 -7.49 -5.67
N PRO A 179 -12.63 -7.68 -6.19
CA PRO A 179 -12.81 -8.23 -7.53
C PRO A 179 -12.16 -7.36 -8.62
N LEU A 180 -12.30 -6.03 -8.50
CA LEU A 180 -11.71 -5.06 -9.41
C LEU A 180 -10.17 -5.04 -9.30
N GLY A 181 -9.64 -5.03 -8.08
CA GLY A 181 -8.20 -5.12 -7.81
C GLY A 181 -7.62 -6.42 -8.37
N ALA A 182 -8.33 -7.53 -8.22
CA ALA A 182 -7.92 -8.81 -8.79
C ALA A 182 -7.90 -8.79 -10.32
N ALA A 183 -8.90 -8.17 -10.95
CA ALA A 183 -8.93 -7.98 -12.41
C ALA A 183 -7.78 -7.09 -12.89
N LEU A 184 -7.48 -6.01 -12.15
CA LEU A 184 -6.38 -5.09 -12.44
C LEU A 184 -5.02 -5.79 -12.33
N ALA A 185 -4.75 -6.50 -11.23
CA ALA A 185 -3.52 -7.26 -11.05
C ALA A 185 -3.32 -8.30 -12.18
N ARG A 186 -4.36 -9.06 -12.55
CA ARG A 186 -4.29 -9.99 -13.68
C ARG A 186 -3.95 -9.28 -15.00
N ARG A 187 -4.55 -8.10 -15.25
CA ARG A 187 -4.26 -7.30 -16.45
C ARG A 187 -2.82 -6.80 -16.46
N LEU A 188 -2.30 -6.37 -15.31
CA LEU A 188 -0.92 -5.88 -15.18
C LEU A 188 0.08 -7.02 -15.39
N LYS A 189 -0.14 -8.18 -14.77
CA LYS A 189 0.69 -9.38 -14.97
C LYS A 189 0.76 -9.79 -16.45
N ARG A 190 -0.39 -9.86 -17.13
CA ARG A 190 -0.44 -10.17 -18.58
C ARG A 190 0.32 -9.16 -19.44
N ARG A 191 0.24 -7.87 -19.10
CA ARG A 191 0.95 -6.81 -19.84
C ARG A 191 2.44 -6.78 -19.56
N ALA A 192 2.83 -7.10 -18.33
CA ALA A 192 4.22 -7.07 -17.91
C ALA A 192 4.96 -8.38 -18.24
N GLY A 193 4.24 -9.47 -18.51
CA GLY A 193 4.81 -10.78 -18.78
C GLY A 193 5.51 -11.39 -17.55
N VAL A 194 5.18 -10.91 -16.35
CA VAL A 194 5.82 -11.33 -15.09
C VAL A 194 4.76 -11.66 -14.04
N ASP A 195 5.05 -12.68 -13.23
CA ASP A 195 4.32 -13.00 -11.99
C ASP A 195 5.31 -13.48 -10.93
N PRO A 196 6.09 -12.56 -10.32
CA PRO A 196 7.19 -12.94 -9.44
C PRO A 196 6.66 -13.58 -8.16
N LEU A 197 7.17 -14.77 -7.81
CA LEU A 197 7.12 -15.25 -6.44
C LEU A 197 8.39 -14.77 -5.72
N ASP A 198 8.21 -13.98 -4.68
CA ASP A 198 9.24 -13.34 -3.85
C ASP A 198 9.98 -14.34 -2.93
N TRP A 199 10.42 -15.49 -3.44
CA TRP A 199 11.06 -16.53 -2.62
C TRP A 199 12.35 -16.05 -1.96
N ASP A 200 13.18 -15.32 -2.72
CA ASP A 200 14.49 -14.83 -2.31
C ASP A 200 14.46 -13.35 -1.90
N THR A 201 13.27 -12.78 -1.73
CA THR A 201 13.11 -11.36 -1.39
C THR A 201 13.36 -11.14 0.10
N ASP A 202 14.33 -10.28 0.42
CA ASP A 202 14.46 -9.73 1.78
C ASP A 202 13.24 -8.85 2.07
N PHE A 203 12.51 -9.11 3.15
CA PHE A 203 11.30 -8.38 3.51
C PHE A 203 11.55 -7.16 4.42
N ASN A 204 12.80 -6.81 4.71
CA ASN A 204 13.13 -5.64 5.51
C ASN A 204 12.67 -4.34 4.81
N PRO A 205 11.71 -3.59 5.37
CA PRO A 205 11.16 -2.39 4.73
C PRO A 205 12.19 -1.24 4.62
N LEU A 206 13.25 -1.27 5.45
CA LEU A 206 14.26 -0.22 5.52
C LEU A 206 15.31 -0.30 4.41
N LEU A 207 15.43 -1.44 3.74
CA LEU A 207 16.40 -1.61 2.66
C LEU A 207 15.86 -0.98 1.38
N VAL A 208 16.44 0.15 0.96
CA VAL A 208 16.22 0.75 -0.36
C VAL A 208 17.40 0.33 -1.24
N ARG A 209 17.17 -0.60 -2.18
CA ARG A 209 18.15 -1.06 -3.17
C ARG A 209 17.56 -0.95 -4.56
#